data_AF-A0A7X9GTS8-F1
#
_entry.id   AF-A0A7X9GTS8-F1
#
_cell.length_a   1.000
_cell.length_b   1.000
_cell.length_c   1.000
_cell.angle_alpha   90.00
_cell.angle_beta   90.00
_cell.angle_gamma   90.00
#
_symmetry.space_group_name_H-M   'P 1'
#
loop_
_entity.id
_entity.type
_entity.pdbx_description
1 polymer ?
#
loop_
_entity_poly.entity_id
_entity_poly.type
_entity_poly.pdbx_seq_one_letter_code
_entity_poly.pdbx_strand_id
1 'polypeptide(L)'
;GFVVSADMSGHAVTVGPRRGIGRVASTWAGYPAPAIVGALLVQISLHGWARTALCAALVVLAVSLVFTRSLHTLAAVLGTAAAVGSLWWWGSPALTALLTLASGVFLLLGAWRHLAAVITGGGRSDDPAQLAQLTPLPTWLWNLGYVAVLAACSWWAWTAVGPHVL
;
A
#
# COMPACT_ATOMS: atom_id res chain seq x y z
N GLY A 1 21.75 -2.90 -6.41
CA GLY A 1 22.46 -2.15 -5.36
C GLY A 1 21.90 -0.75 -5.28
N PHE A 2 21.81 -0.16 -4.09
CA PHE A 2 21.41 1.24 -3.94
C PHE A 2 22.64 2.05 -3.58
N VAL A 3 22.96 3.06 -4.38
CA VAL A 3 23.99 4.04 -4.06
C VAL A 3 23.27 5.31 -3.64
N VAL A 4 23.55 5.76 -2.42
CA VAL A 4 23.04 7.03 -1.91
C VAL A 4 24.18 8.04 -2.00
N SER A 5 23.95 9.07 -2.80
CA SER A 5 24.79 10.24 -2.93
C SER A 5 24.69 11.10 -1.66
N ALA A 6 25.72 11.89 -1.38
CA ALA A 6 25.79 12.73 -0.18
C ALA A 6 24.69 13.81 -0.11
N ASP A 7 24.05 14.14 -1.23
CA ASP A 7 22.92 15.07 -1.36
C ASP A 7 21.56 14.40 -1.10
N MET A 8 21.54 13.18 -0.57
CA MET A 8 20.36 12.34 -0.39
C MET A 8 19.70 11.89 -1.71
N SER A 9 20.33 12.14 -2.87
CA SER A 9 19.91 11.53 -4.13
C SER A 9 20.32 10.05 -4.15
N GLY A 10 19.40 9.18 -4.57
CA GLY A 10 19.65 7.75 -4.65
C GLY A 10 19.56 7.27 -6.09
N HIS A 11 20.52 6.44 -6.52
CA HIS A 11 20.37 5.68 -7.76
C HIS A 11 20.33 4.19 -7.47
N ALA A 12 19.18 3.59 -7.83
CA ALA A 12 18.93 2.17 -7.72
C ALA A 12 19.55 1.46 -8.92
N VAL A 13 20.64 0.73 -8.70
CA VAL A 13 21.16 -0.26 -9.64
C VAL A 13 20.24 -1.48 -9.56
N THR A 14 19.20 -1.53 -10.40
CA THR A 14 18.29 -2.67 -10.48
C THR A 14 18.99 -3.83 -11.17
N VAL A 15 19.11 -4.98 -10.49
CA VAL A 15 19.63 -6.22 -11.08
C VAL A 15 18.42 -7.03 -11.56
N GLY A 16 18.37 -7.37 -12.85
CA GLY A 16 17.28 -8.14 -13.46
C GLY A 16 16.91 -7.67 -14.88
N PRO A 17 16.03 -8.41 -15.59
CA PRO A 17 15.63 -8.07 -16.95
C PRO A 17 15.04 -6.66 -17.05
N ARG A 18 15.53 -5.86 -18.01
CA ARG A 18 15.07 -4.48 -18.26
C ARG A 18 13.64 -4.41 -18.79
N ARG A 19 13.10 -5.52 -19.29
CA ARG A 19 11.76 -5.68 -19.86
C ARG A 19 11.20 -7.06 -19.49
N GLY A 20 9.88 -7.21 -19.54
CA GLY A 20 9.19 -8.49 -19.31
C GLY A 20 7.90 -8.35 -18.51
N ILE A 21 7.04 -9.37 -18.59
CA ILE A 21 5.71 -9.39 -17.95
C ILE A 21 5.81 -9.21 -16.44
N GLY A 22 6.81 -9.81 -15.79
CA GLY A 22 7.01 -9.66 -14.34
C GLY A 22 7.29 -8.22 -13.92
N ARG A 23 8.01 -7.44 -14.74
CA ARG A 23 8.27 -6.02 -14.47
C ARG A 23 6.99 -5.20 -14.61
N VAL A 24 6.21 -5.44 -15.67
CA VAL A 24 4.91 -4.80 -15.90
C VAL A 24 3.98 -5.08 -14.71
N ALA A 25 3.88 -6.33 -14.29
CA ALA A 25 3.04 -6.73 -13.16
C ALA A 25 3.47 -6.06 -11.86
N SER A 26 4.77 -6.01 -11.54
CA SER A 26 5.26 -5.37 -10.32
C SER A 26 5.05 -3.85 -10.31
N THR A 27 5.27 -3.18 -11.44
CA THR A 27 5.06 -1.73 -11.55
C THR A 27 3.58 -1.39 -11.46
N TRP A 28 2.73 -2.20 -12.10
CA TRP A 28 1.29 -2.03 -12.01
C TRP A 28 0.77 -2.29 -10.59
N ALA A 29 1.20 -3.39 -9.95
CA ALA A 29 0.69 -3.83 -8.65
C ALA A 29 1.05 -2.87 -7.49
N GLY A 30 2.12 -2.08 -7.63
CA GLY A 30 2.49 -1.08 -6.63
C GLY A 30 1.39 -0.02 -6.41
N TYR A 31 0.64 0.29 -7.46
CA TYR A 31 -0.36 1.34 -7.44
C TYR A 31 -1.67 0.98 -6.71
N PRO A 32 -2.34 -0.17 -7.02
CA PRO A 32 -3.57 -0.57 -6.33
C PRO A 32 -3.31 -1.19 -4.95
N ALA A 33 -2.07 -1.56 -4.61
CA ALA A 33 -1.76 -2.26 -3.35
C ALA A 33 -2.32 -1.55 -2.10
N PRO A 34 -2.16 -0.21 -1.92
CA PRO A 34 -2.75 0.49 -0.77
C PRO A 34 -4.28 0.39 -0.73
N ALA A 35 -4.97 0.45 -1.88
CA ALA A 35 -6.42 0.34 -1.94
C ALA A 35 -6.91 -1.06 -1.57
N ILE A 36 -6.21 -2.10 -2.05
CA ILE A 36 -6.52 -3.51 -1.74
C ILE A 36 -6.34 -3.77 -0.24
N VAL A 37 -5.19 -3.38 0.32
CA VAL A 37 -4.92 -3.52 1.75
C VAL A 37 -5.93 -2.70 2.57
N GLY A 38 -6.24 -1.48 2.11
CA GLY A 38 -7.22 -0.61 2.77
C GLY A 38 -8.61 -1.25 2.86
N ALA A 39 -9.13 -1.78 1.75
CA ALA A 39 -10.41 -2.46 1.73
C ALA A 39 -10.43 -3.74 2.59
N LEU A 40 -9.34 -4.52 2.57
CA LEU A 40 -9.18 -5.68 3.45
C LEU A 40 -9.25 -5.29 4.93
N LEU A 41 -8.57 -4.22 5.34
CA LEU A 41 -8.59 -3.76 6.72
C LEU A 41 -9.97 -3.27 7.15
N VAL A 42 -10.70 -2.56 6.28
CA VAL A 42 -12.11 -2.17 6.54
C VAL A 42 -12.95 -3.42 6.81
N GLN A 43 -12.87 -4.41 5.94
CA GLN A 43 -13.62 -5.67 6.05
C GLN A 43 -13.31 -6.42 7.35
N ILE A 44 -12.03 -6.64 7.62
CA ILE A 44 -11.54 -7.36 8.81
C ILE A 44 -11.93 -6.62 10.10
N SER A 45 -11.89 -5.28 10.09
CA SER A 45 -12.23 -4.47 11.26
C SER A 45 -13.69 -4.61 11.67
N LEU A 46 -14.61 -4.60 10.70
CA LEU A 46 -16.05 -4.67 10.95
C LEU A 46 -16.52 -6.09 11.28
N HIS A 47 -15.80 -7.12 10.83
CA HIS A 47 -16.09 -8.52 11.14
C HIS A 47 -15.45 -9.01 12.46
N GLY A 48 -14.80 -8.14 13.23
CA GLY A 48 -14.20 -8.49 14.54
C GLY A 48 -12.83 -9.18 14.47
N TRP A 49 -12.21 -9.23 13.29
CA TRP A 49 -10.91 -9.89 13.07
C TRP A 49 -9.72 -8.92 13.21
N ALA A 50 -9.92 -7.74 13.79
CA ALA A 50 -8.92 -6.68 13.88
C ALA A 50 -7.61 -7.10 14.59
N ARG A 51 -7.69 -7.94 15.64
CA ARG A 51 -6.49 -8.48 16.29
C ARG A 51 -5.66 -9.38 15.37
N THR A 52 -6.32 -10.12 14.47
CA THR A 52 -5.65 -10.96 13.48
C THR A 52 -4.91 -10.11 12.44
N ALA A 53 -5.48 -8.97 12.03
CA ALA A 53 -4.78 -8.01 11.18
C ALA A 53 -3.52 -7.43 11.85
N LEU A 54 -3.59 -7.07 13.14
CA LEU A 54 -2.40 -6.60 13.85
C LEU A 54 -1.32 -7.69 13.96
N CYS A 55 -1.70 -8.94 14.22
CA CYS A 55 -0.77 -10.07 14.23
C CYS A 55 -0.09 -10.25 12.86
N ALA A 56 -0.87 -10.24 11.77
CA ALA A 56 -0.32 -10.31 10.42
C ALA A 56 0.64 -9.13 10.14
N ALA A 57 0.30 -7.91 10.57
CA ALA A 57 1.16 -6.76 10.44
C ALA A 57 2.49 -6.93 11.21
N LEU A 58 2.47 -7.51 12.42
CA LEU A 58 3.69 -7.84 13.16
C LEU A 58 4.56 -8.85 12.43
N VAL A 59 3.97 -9.88 11.82
CA VAL A 59 4.70 -10.86 11.01
C VAL A 59 5.36 -10.18 9.81
N VAL A 60 4.63 -9.31 9.10
CA VAL A 60 5.18 -8.54 7.98
C VAL A 60 6.33 -7.63 8.44
N LEU A 61 6.18 -6.95 9.58
CA LEU A 61 7.25 -6.13 10.15
C LEU A 61 8.47 -6.97 10.54
N ALA A 62 8.29 -8.14 11.13
CA ALA A 62 9.38 -9.06 11.47
C ALA A 62 10.13 -9.53 10.23
N VAL A 63 9.41 -9.89 9.16
CA VAL A 63 10.02 -10.25 7.86
C VAL A 63 10.77 -9.05 7.27
N SER A 64 10.21 -7.83 7.37
CA SER A 64 10.85 -6.62 6.84
C SER A 64 12.21 -6.30 7.50
N LEU A 65 12.41 -6.70 8.75
CA LEU A 65 13.69 -6.54 9.45
C LEU A 65 14.84 -7.26 8.74
N VAL A 66 14.57 -8.41 8.10
CA VAL A 66 15.58 -9.18 7.34
C VAL A 66 16.09 -8.38 6.13
N PHE A 67 15.24 -7.54 5.54
CA PHE A 67 15.57 -6.73 4.37
C PHE A 67 16.10 -5.33 4.72
N THR A 68 16.05 -4.96 5.99
CA THR A 68 16.39 -3.62 6.46
C THR A 68 17.91 -3.47 6.50
N ARG A 69 18.43 -2.41 5.85
CA ARG A 69 19.87 -2.13 5.77
C ARG A 69 20.30 -0.77 6.34
N SER A 70 19.36 0.03 6.83
CA SER A 70 19.63 1.36 7.40
C SER A 70 19.11 1.44 8.84
N LEU A 71 19.85 2.15 9.70
CA LEU A 71 19.46 2.38 11.09
C LEU A 71 18.14 3.15 11.20
N HIS A 72 17.89 4.10 10.29
CA HIS A 72 16.64 4.88 10.27
C HIS A 72 15.44 3.98 9.96
N THR A 73 15.56 3.14 8.95
CA THR A 73 14.51 2.17 8.60
C THR A 73 14.32 1.13 9.70
N LEU A 74 15.40 0.71 10.36
CA LEU A 74 15.34 -0.20 11.49
C LEU A 74 14.57 0.41 12.66
N ALA A 75 14.91 1.65 13.04
CA ALA A 75 14.23 2.38 14.10
C ALA A 75 12.74 2.59 13.78
N ALA A 76 12.41 2.95 12.53
CA ALA A 76 11.02 3.11 12.10
C ALA A 76 10.24 1.78 12.17
N VAL A 77 10.81 0.67 11.69
CA VAL A 77 10.17 -0.65 11.72
C VAL A 77 9.99 -1.13 13.16
N LEU A 78 11.01 -1.00 14.01
CA LEU A 78 10.93 -1.39 15.42
C LEU A 78 9.94 -0.52 16.20
N GLY A 79 9.94 0.79 15.98
CA GLY A 79 8.97 1.69 16.60
C GLY A 79 7.54 1.35 16.19
N THR A 80 7.33 1.05 14.91
CA THR A 80 6.02 0.60 14.40
C THR A 80 5.61 -0.74 15.00
N ALA A 81 6.54 -1.71 15.06
CA ALA A 81 6.28 -3.03 15.66
C ALA A 81 5.96 -2.92 17.16
N ALA A 82 6.64 -2.04 17.89
CA ALA A 82 6.35 -1.76 19.29
C ALA A 82 4.95 -1.16 19.46
N ALA A 83 4.56 -0.19 18.63
CA ALA A 83 3.22 0.41 18.67
C ALA A 83 2.12 -0.61 18.34
N VAL A 84 2.27 -1.36 17.24
CA VAL A 84 1.34 -2.41 16.82
C VAL A 84 1.27 -3.53 17.85
N GLY A 85 2.41 -3.96 18.39
CA GLY A 85 2.49 -5.01 19.41
C GLY A 85 1.86 -4.59 20.73
N SER A 86 2.06 -3.34 21.13
CA SER A 86 1.42 -2.77 22.32
C SER A 86 -0.10 -2.73 22.16
N LEU A 87 -0.58 -2.31 20.99
CA LEU A 87 -2.02 -2.32 20.68
C LEU A 87 -2.58 -3.74 20.59
N TRP A 88 -1.80 -4.70 20.08
CA TRP A 88 -2.24 -6.08 19.98
C TRP A 88 -2.38 -6.76 21.35
N TRP A 89 -1.47 -6.45 22.28
CA TRP A 89 -1.43 -7.07 23.60
C TRP A 89 -2.33 -6.38 24.63
N TRP A 90 -2.31 -5.04 24.67
CA TRP A 90 -3.03 -4.24 25.66
C TRP A 90 -4.25 -3.49 25.10
N GLY A 91 -4.44 -3.49 23.78
CA GLY A 91 -5.54 -2.75 23.15
C GLY A 91 -6.91 -3.31 23.49
N SER A 92 -7.83 -2.41 23.84
CA SER A 92 -9.23 -2.76 23.96
C SER A 92 -9.78 -3.17 22.58
N PRO A 93 -10.76 -4.10 22.50
CA PRO A 93 -11.34 -4.52 21.23
C PRO A 93 -11.85 -3.34 20.38
N ALA A 94 -12.48 -2.36 21.03
CA ALA A 94 -12.98 -1.15 20.36
C ALA A 94 -11.86 -0.29 19.77
N LEU A 95 -10.77 -0.07 20.52
CA LEU A 95 -9.64 0.72 20.03
C LEU A 95 -8.92 0.01 18.87
N THR A 96 -8.70 -1.30 19.00
CA THR A 96 -8.08 -2.11 17.94
C THR A 96 -8.94 -2.09 16.66
N ALA A 97 -10.27 -2.22 16.78
CA ALA A 97 -11.15 -2.16 15.62
C ALA A 97 -11.14 -0.75 14.97
N LEU A 98 -11.24 0.31 15.78
CA LEU A 98 -11.24 1.69 15.30
C LEU A 98 -9.95 2.04 14.55
N LEU A 99 -8.78 1.73 15.11
CA LEU A 99 -7.50 2.03 14.47
C LEU A 99 -7.29 1.20 13.21
N THR A 100 -7.75 -0.06 13.19
CA THR A 100 -7.71 -0.91 12.00
C THR A 100 -8.59 -0.33 10.89
N LEU A 101 -9.82 0.07 11.21
CA LEU A 101 -10.76 0.70 10.29
C LEU A 101 -10.20 2.03 9.77
N ALA A 102 -9.71 2.90 10.66
CA ALA A 102 -9.13 4.19 10.32
C ALA A 102 -7.93 4.03 9.37
N SER A 103 -7.07 3.04 9.62
CA SER A 103 -5.95 2.71 8.72
C SER A 103 -6.46 2.25 7.35
N GLY A 104 -7.49 1.41 7.32
CA GLY A 104 -8.10 0.95 6.08
C GLY A 104 -8.67 2.09 5.23
N VAL A 105 -9.43 2.99 5.86
CA VAL A 105 -10.00 4.19 5.23
C VAL A 105 -8.89 5.14 4.77
N PHE A 106 -7.88 5.38 5.61
CA PHE A 106 -6.74 6.22 5.27
C PHE A 106 -6.00 5.71 4.02
N LEU A 107 -5.77 4.40 3.92
CA LEU A 107 -5.12 3.80 2.76
C LEU A 107 -5.97 3.93 1.48
N LEU A 108 -7.29 3.72 1.58
CA LEU A 108 -8.20 3.91 0.44
C LEU A 108 -8.22 5.36 -0.06
N LEU A 109 -8.37 6.32 0.86
CA LEU A 109 -8.36 7.75 0.53
C LEU A 109 -6.99 8.18 -0.01
N GLY A 110 -5.92 7.67 0.59
CA GLY A 110 -4.55 7.90 0.15
C GLY A 110 -4.31 7.39 -1.27
N ALA A 111 -4.84 6.22 -1.62
CA ALA A 111 -4.75 5.66 -2.96
C ALA A 111 -5.47 6.54 -4.00
N TRP A 112 -6.69 6.99 -3.70
CA TRP A 112 -7.43 7.91 -4.58
C TRP A 112 -6.74 9.26 -4.73
N ARG A 113 -6.22 9.83 -3.63
CA ARG A 113 -5.46 11.08 -3.66
C ARG A 113 -4.21 10.94 -4.54
N HIS A 114 -3.49 9.82 -4.41
CA HIS A 114 -2.31 9.55 -5.23
C HIS A 114 -2.71 9.42 -6.70
N LEU A 115 -3.80 8.71 -7.03
CA LEU A 115 -4.36 8.60 -8.39
C LEU A 115 -4.74 9.94 -8.99
N ALA A 116 -5.41 10.79 -8.22
CA ALA A 116 -5.71 12.13 -8.65
C ALA A 116 -4.43 12.90 -8.99
N ALA A 117 -3.42 12.87 -8.11
CA ALA A 117 -2.15 13.56 -8.33
C ALA A 117 -1.44 13.11 -9.62
N VAL A 118 -1.43 11.80 -9.90
CA VAL A 118 -0.82 11.24 -11.12
C VAL A 118 -1.61 11.63 -12.37
N ILE A 119 -2.95 11.58 -12.31
CA ILE A 119 -3.80 11.96 -13.45
C ILE A 119 -3.68 13.45 -13.76
N THR A 120 -3.60 14.32 -12.75
CA THR A 120 -3.54 15.79 -12.93
C THR A 120 -2.14 16.32 -13.20
N GLY A 121 -1.11 15.71 -12.60
CA GLY A 121 0.26 16.19 -12.63
C GLY A 121 1.16 15.55 -13.69
N GLY A 122 0.74 14.42 -14.26
CA GLY A 122 1.36 13.63 -15.32
C GLY A 122 2.85 13.89 -15.65
N GLY A 123 3.71 12.95 -15.25
CA GLY A 123 5.15 12.95 -15.56
C GLY A 123 5.62 11.71 -16.34
N ARG A 124 6.73 11.84 -17.10
CA ARG A 124 7.37 10.70 -17.80
C ARG A 124 7.96 9.66 -16.84
N SER A 125 8.17 10.05 -15.58
CA SER A 125 8.63 9.19 -14.48
C SER A 125 7.50 8.46 -13.76
N ASP A 126 6.24 8.79 -14.02
CA ASP A 126 5.12 8.18 -13.31
C ASP A 126 4.87 6.75 -13.79
N ASP A 127 4.38 5.90 -12.90
CA ASP A 127 4.14 4.48 -13.18
C ASP A 127 3.31 4.21 -14.45
N PRO A 128 2.21 4.96 -14.75
CA PRO A 128 1.44 4.77 -15.98
C PRO A 128 2.28 5.05 -17.24
N ALA A 129 3.15 6.06 -17.20
CA ALA A 129 4.01 6.43 -18.32
C ALA A 129 5.14 5.41 -18.50
N GLN A 130 5.67 4.85 -17.41
CA GLN A 130 6.64 3.76 -17.46
C GLN A 130 6.02 2.47 -18.02
N LEU A 131 4.78 2.14 -17.62
CA LEU A 131 4.05 0.99 -18.16
C LEU A 131 3.77 1.13 -19.66
N ALA A 132 3.40 2.32 -20.12
CA ALA A 132 3.22 2.61 -21.54
C ALA A 132 4.53 2.53 -22.35
N GLN A 133 5.70 2.69 -21.72
CA GLN A 133 7.00 2.45 -22.38
C GLN A 133 7.40 0.96 -22.39
N LEU A 134 6.89 0.18 -21.43
CA LEU A 134 7.15 -1.25 -21.32
C LEU A 134 6.17 -2.12 -22.12
N THR A 135 5.03 -1.55 -22.53
CA THR A 135 3.93 -2.27 -23.21
C THR A 135 3.46 -1.49 -24.42
N PRO A 136 2.79 -2.12 -25.41
CA PRO A 136 2.19 -1.42 -26.53
C PRO A 136 0.93 -0.61 -26.15
N LEU A 137 0.53 -0.64 -24.87
CA LEU A 137 -0.71 -0.04 -24.40
C LEU A 137 -0.50 1.43 -23.98
N PRO A 138 -1.46 2.33 -24.30
CA PRO A 138 -1.34 3.73 -23.94
C PRO A 138 -1.55 3.98 -22.43
N THR A 139 -0.97 5.07 -21.93
CA THR A 139 -1.00 5.49 -20.51
C THR A 139 -2.41 5.52 -19.91
N TRP A 140 -3.41 5.99 -20.66
CA TRP A 140 -4.78 6.13 -20.15
C TRP A 140 -5.43 4.78 -19.81
N LEU A 141 -5.07 3.70 -20.52
CA LEU A 141 -5.62 2.37 -20.26
C LEU A 141 -5.11 1.82 -18.92
N TRP A 142 -3.86 2.11 -18.57
CA TRP A 142 -3.30 1.78 -17.25
C TRP A 142 -3.99 2.56 -16.13
N ASN A 143 -4.24 3.86 -16.35
CA ASN A 143 -5.01 4.67 -15.41
C ASN A 143 -6.43 4.13 -15.21
N LEU A 144 -7.11 3.69 -16.28
CA LEU A 144 -8.41 3.03 -16.15
C LEU A 144 -8.33 1.73 -15.34
N GLY A 145 -7.27 0.93 -15.54
CA GLY A 145 -7.02 -0.24 -14.72
C GLY A 145 -6.91 0.10 -13.23
N TYR A 146 -6.19 1.18 -12.89
CA TYR A 146 -6.11 1.65 -11.52
C TYR A 146 -7.46 2.13 -10.98
N VAL A 147 -8.18 2.97 -11.74
CA VAL A 147 -9.53 3.44 -11.37
C VAL A 147 -10.46 2.26 -11.11
N ALA A 148 -10.45 1.25 -11.99
CA ALA A 148 -11.30 0.07 -11.86
C ALA A 148 -11.01 -0.71 -10.57
N VAL A 149 -9.74 -0.94 -10.24
CA VAL A 149 -9.37 -1.65 -9.01
C VAL A 149 -9.70 -0.83 -7.77
N LEU A 150 -9.42 0.48 -7.78
CA LEU A 150 -9.74 1.36 -6.67
C LEU A 150 -11.26 1.44 -6.46
N ALA A 151 -12.04 1.57 -7.53
CA ALA A 151 -13.50 1.56 -7.47
C ALA A 151 -14.05 0.24 -6.93
N ALA A 152 -13.50 -0.90 -7.38
CA ALA A 152 -13.87 -2.21 -6.84
C ALA A 152 -13.55 -2.35 -5.35
N CYS A 153 -12.38 -1.87 -4.91
CA CYS A 153 -11.97 -1.87 -3.50
C CYS A 153 -12.88 -0.95 -2.67
N SER A 154 -13.21 0.25 -3.17
CA SER A 154 -14.12 1.18 -2.51
C SER A 154 -15.55 0.62 -2.42
N TRP A 155 -16.04 0.00 -3.49
CA TRP A 155 -17.33 -0.70 -3.49
C TRP A 155 -17.35 -1.82 -2.46
N TRP A 156 -16.32 -2.68 -2.44
CA TRP A 156 -16.24 -3.76 -1.48
C TRP A 156 -16.12 -3.25 -0.04
N ALA A 157 -15.38 -2.18 0.21
CA ALA A 157 -15.37 -1.54 1.53
C ALA A 157 -16.77 -1.02 1.92
N TRP A 158 -17.50 -0.43 0.95
CA TRP A 158 -18.85 0.06 1.17
C TRP A 158 -19.84 -1.04 1.54
N THR A 159 -19.74 -2.25 0.97
CA THR A 159 -20.66 -3.34 1.33
C THR A 159 -20.56 -3.76 2.80
N ALA A 160 -19.42 -3.52 3.46
CA ALA A 160 -19.28 -3.77 4.89
C ALA A 160 -19.71 -2.58 5.76
N VAL A 161 -19.56 -1.35 5.26
CA VAL A 161 -19.92 -0.13 6.02
C VAL A 161 -21.41 0.18 5.91
N GLY A 162 -22.02 0.00 4.73
CA GLY A 162 -23.41 0.34 4.43
C GLY A 162 -24.43 -0.15 5.46
N PRO A 163 -24.37 -1.43 5.92
CA PRO A 163 -25.28 -1.96 6.93
C PRO A 163 -25.20 -1.27 8.32
N HIS A 164 -24.14 -0.51 8.60
CA HIS A 164 -23.97 0.20 9.87
C HIS A 164 -24.37 1.67 9.80
N VAL A 165 -24.58 2.21 8.59
CA VAL A 165 -24.84 3.64 8.35
C VAL A 165 -26.30 3.89 7.93
N LEU A 166 -26.95 2.90 7.32
CA LEU A 166 -28.37 2.92 6.91
C LEU A 166 -29.24 2.20 7.94
#